data_AF-A0A2J6HLD0-F1
#
_entry.id   AF-A0A2J6HLD0-F1
#
_cell.length_a   1.000
_cell.length_b   1.000
_cell.length_c   1.000
_cell.angle_alpha   90.00
_cell.angle_beta   90.00
_cell.angle_gamma   90.00
#
_symmetry.space_group_name_H-M   'P 1'
#
loop_
_entity.id
_entity.type
_entity.pdbx_description
1 polymer ?
#
loop_
_entity_poly.entity_id
_entity_poly.type
_entity_poly.pdbx_seq_one_letter_code
_entity_poly.pdbx_strand_id
1 'polypeptide(L)' 'MRNLFKRTMSKKKWAEAEAESKLWVFNCECGHEFSIWDVGGMRYKARGNPVKVVRCPKCGVKKGRKLRKKEMSE' A
#
# COMPACT_ATOMS: atom_id res chain seq x y z
N MET A 1 6.00 2.07 14.48
CA MET A 1 4.83 2.87 14.04
C MET A 1 3.56 2.06 13.67
N ARG A 2 3.53 0.71 13.76
CA ARG A 2 2.30 -0.10 13.58
C ARG A 2 1.44 -0.28 14.86
N ASN A 3 1.98 0.07 16.05
CA ASN A 3 1.39 -0.28 17.35
C ASN A 3 0.45 0.76 17.99
N LEU A 4 0.40 2.00 17.49
CA LEU A 4 -0.41 3.06 18.14
C LEU A 4 -1.85 3.14 17.61
N PHE A 5 -2.07 2.90 16.31
CA PHE A 5 -3.42 2.94 15.71
C PHE A 5 -4.28 1.70 16.01
N LYS A 6 -3.66 0.59 16.45
CA LYS A 6 -4.35 -0.68 16.72
C LYS A 6 -5.17 -0.67 18.02
N ARG A 7 -4.95 0.33 18.90
CA ARG A 7 -5.61 0.42 20.20
C ARG A 7 -6.97 1.13 20.17
N THR A 8 -7.28 1.87 19.11
CA THR A 8 -8.49 2.72 19.04
C THR A 8 -9.44 2.37 17.90
N MET A 9 -8.99 1.59 16.90
CA MET A 9 -9.87 1.14 15.81
C MET A 9 -10.48 -0.24 16.07
N SER A 10 -11.79 -0.35 15.86
CA SER A 10 -12.50 -1.63 15.81
C SER A 10 -11.92 -2.52 14.70
N LYS A 11 -11.82 -3.84 14.95
CA LYS A 11 -11.25 -4.85 14.03
C LYS A 11 -11.82 -4.73 12.60
N LYS A 12 -13.11 -4.37 12.48
CA LYS A 12 -13.78 -4.19 11.19
C LYS A 12 -13.16 -3.06 10.36
N LYS A 13 -12.96 -1.88 10.95
CA LYS A 13 -12.32 -0.74 10.29
C LYS A 13 -10.87 -1.01 9.90
N TRP A 14 -10.17 -1.83 10.70
CA TRP A 14 -8.82 -2.26 10.37
C TRP A 14 -8.78 -3.20 9.16
N ALA A 15 -9.70 -4.16 9.09
CA ALA A 15 -9.83 -5.06 7.95
C ALA A 15 -10.19 -4.30 6.67
N GLU A 16 -11.10 -3.31 6.75
CA GLU A 16 -11.43 -2.42 5.64
C GLU A 16 -10.20 -1.59 5.20
N ALA A 17 -9.44 -1.04 6.16
CA ALA A 17 -8.22 -0.30 5.87
C ALA A 17 -7.13 -1.16 5.24
N GLU A 18 -6.99 -2.41 5.68
CA GLU A 18 -6.07 -3.38 5.08
C GLU A 18 -6.49 -3.72 3.65
N ALA A 19 -7.78 -4.02 3.43
CA ALA A 19 -8.33 -4.32 2.11
C ALA A 19 -8.12 -3.15 1.15
N GLU A 20 -8.49 -1.93 1.56
CA GLU A 20 -8.25 -0.72 0.75
C GLU A 20 -6.75 -0.49 0.49
N SER A 21 -5.89 -0.70 1.50
CA SER A 21 -4.46 -0.49 1.34
C SER A 21 -3.85 -1.46 0.33
N LYS A 22 -4.31 -2.72 0.28
CA LYS A 22 -3.84 -3.71 -0.69
C LYS A 22 -4.15 -3.34 -2.15
N LEU A 23 -5.19 -2.53 -2.39
CA LEU A 23 -5.51 -2.01 -3.72
C LEU A 23 -4.47 -1.03 -4.25
N TRP A 24 -3.73 -0.37 -3.37
CA TRP A 24 -2.72 0.60 -3.77
C TRP A 24 -1.43 -0.13 -4.11
N VAL A 25 -1.14 -0.28 -5.40
CA VAL A 25 -0.01 -1.03 -5.92
C VAL A 25 1.07 -0.13 -6.53
N PHE A 26 2.30 -0.61 -6.42
CA PHE A 26 3.46 -0.09 -7.11
C PHE A 26 3.90 -1.10 -8.16
N ASN A 27 4.28 -0.60 -9.34
CA ASN A 27 4.87 -1.42 -10.37
C ASN A 27 6.39 -1.25 -10.36
N CYS A 28 7.12 -2.35 -10.24
CA CYS A 28 8.56 -2.37 -10.37
C CYS A 28 9.00 -2.57 -11.82
N GLU A 29 10.09 -1.92 -12.22
CA GLU A 29 10.75 -2.16 -13.51
C GLU A 29 11.25 -3.61 -13.64
N CYS A 30 11.43 -4.34 -12.53
CA CYS A 30 11.74 -5.78 -12.56
C CYS A 30 10.52 -6.68 -12.88
N GLY A 31 9.36 -6.08 -13.20
CA GLY A 31 8.11 -6.79 -13.49
C GLY A 31 7.34 -7.25 -12.25
N HIS A 32 7.78 -6.88 -11.04
CA HIS A 32 7.08 -7.23 -9.80
C HIS A 32 6.11 -6.13 -9.36
N GLU A 33 4.84 -6.49 -9.21
CA GLU A 33 3.81 -5.65 -8.59
C GLU A 33 3.72 -5.96 -7.09
N PHE A 34 3.70 -4.92 -6.26
CA PHE A 34 3.57 -5.05 -4.81
C PHE A 34 2.74 -3.90 -4.25
N SER A 35 2.01 -4.14 -3.17
CA SER A 35 1.13 -3.13 -2.58
C SER A 35 1.86 -2.21 -1.60
N ILE A 36 1.23 -1.09 -1.28
CA ILE A 36 1.70 -0.21 -0.19
C ILE A 36 1.65 -0.93 1.16
N TRP A 37 0.73 -1.88 1.34
CA TRP A 37 0.62 -2.70 2.54
C TRP A 37 1.84 -3.60 2.73
N ASP A 38 2.32 -4.21 1.65
CA ASP A 38 3.50 -5.08 1.66
C ASP A 38 4.76 -4.35 2.14
N VAL A 39 4.93 -3.09 1.72
CA VAL A 39 6.05 -2.24 2.17
C VAL A 39 5.79 -1.55 3.52
N GLY A 40 4.69 -1.90 4.19
CA GLY A 40 4.33 -1.42 5.53
C GLY A 40 3.74 -0.02 5.59
N GLY A 41 3.29 0.52 4.47
CA GLY A 41 2.43 1.69 4.42
C GLY A 41 0.96 1.32 4.52
N MET A 42 0.12 2.31 4.85
CA MET A 42 -1.33 2.17 4.90
C MET A 42 -1.96 3.34 4.15
N ARG A 43 -3.01 3.05 3.38
CA ARG A 43 -3.89 4.04 2.76
C ARG A 43 -5.34 3.63 2.97
N TYR A 44 -6.01 4.33 3.86
CA TYR A 44 -7.43 4.18 4.14
C TYR A 44 -8.15 5.48 3.78
N LYS A 45 -9.25 5.39 3.00
CA LYS A 45 -10.00 6.57 2.51
C LYS A 45 -9.17 7.65 1.82
N ALA A 46 -7.97 7.29 1.35
CA ALA A 46 -7.03 8.24 0.77
C ALA A 46 -7.34 8.43 -0.72
N ARG A 47 -7.10 9.63 -1.24
CA ARG A 47 -7.31 9.96 -2.66
C ARG A 47 -6.01 10.45 -3.32
N GLY A 48 -5.95 10.34 -4.64
CA GLY A 48 -4.80 10.76 -5.45
C GLY A 48 -3.68 9.72 -5.56
N ASN A 49 -2.81 9.92 -6.54
CA ASN A 49 -1.78 8.96 -6.98
C ASN A 49 -0.37 9.53 -6.75
N PRO A 50 0.09 9.64 -5.48
CA PRO A 50 1.39 10.22 -5.17
C PRO A 50 2.54 9.31 -5.65
N VAL A 51 3.69 9.91 -5.92
CA VAL A 51 4.94 9.19 -6.12
C VAL A 51 5.59 9.00 -4.75
N LYS A 52 5.98 7.76 -4.42
CA LYS A 52 6.71 7.44 -3.19
C LYS A 52 8.00 6.71 -3.51
N VAL A 53 9.05 7.04 -2.77
CA VAL A 53 10.32 6.30 -2.82
C VAL A 53 10.15 5.02 -2.01
N VAL A 54 10.05 3.89 -2.70
CA VAL A 54 9.84 2.58 -2.09
C VAL A 54 10.91 1.60 -2.54
N ARG A 55 11.26 0.68 -1.65
CA ARG A 55 12.15 -0.44 -1.95
C ARG A 55 11.32 -1.59 -2.50
N CYS A 56 11.69 -2.13 -3.67
CA CYS A 56 11.05 -3.33 -4.19
C CYS A 56 11.43 -4.53 -3.31
N PRO A 57 10.46 -5.35 -2.85
CA PRO A 57 10.76 -6.54 -2.05
C PRO A 57 11.46 -7.64 -2.86
N LYS A 58 11.25 -7.70 -4.18
CA LYS A 58 11.86 -8.71 -5.06
C LYS A 58 13.29 -8.38 -5.47
N CYS A 59 13.52 -7.19 -6.04
CA CYS A 59 14.85 -6.81 -6.55
C CYS A 59 15.65 -5.91 -5.60
N GLY A 60 15.06 -5.44 -4.50
CA GLY A 60 15.74 -4.59 -3.52
C GLY A 60 16.00 -3.14 -3.96
N VAL A 61 15.71 -2.77 -5.21
CA VAL A 61 15.93 -1.42 -5.75
C VAL A 61 15.01 -0.40 -5.08
N LYS A 62 15.59 0.70 -4.59
CA LYS A 62 14.87 1.84 -4.01
C LYS A 62 14.78 2.98 -5.02
N LYS A 63 13.56 3.25 -5.52
CA LYS A 63 13.29 4.33 -6.48
C LYS A 63 11.93 4.97 -6.20
N GLY A 64 11.72 6.18 -6.73
CA GLY A 64 10.42 6.82 -6.77
C GLY A 64 9.48 6.07 -7.72
N ARG A 65 8.38 5.52 -7.19
CA ARG A 65 7.37 4.82 -7.98
C ARG A 65 6.01 5.48 -7.77
N LYS A 66 5.26 5.65 -8.86
CA LYS A 66 3.90 6.19 -8.79
C LYS A 66 2.97 5.13 -8.21
N LEU A 67 2.29 5.49 -7.15
CA LEU A 67 1.28 4.63 -6.55
C LEU A 67 0.03 4.66 -7.42
N ARG A 68 -0.48 3.49 -7.81
CA ARG A 68 -1.73 3.35 -8.55
C ARG A 68 -2.74 2.59 -7.69
N LYS A 69 -4.01 2.96 -7.79
CA LYS A 69 -5.09 2.16 -7.21
C LYS A 69 -5.53 1.15 -8.25
N LYS A 70 -5.41 -0.14 -7.93
CA LYS A 70 -6.01 -1.22 -8.69
C LYS A 70 -7.50 -1.17 -8.38
N GLU A 71 -8.33 -0.93 -9.40
CA GLU A 71 -9.77 -1.07 -9.25
C GLU A 71 -10.05 -2.57 -9.09
N MET A 72 -10.69 -2.92 -7.98
CA MET A 72 -11.18 -4.26 -7.74
C MET A 72 -12.47 -4.35 -8.54
N SER A 73 -12.40 -4.89 -9.76
CA SER A 73 -13.57 -5.24 -10.53
C SER A 73 -14.31 -6.35 -9.78
N GLU A 74 -15.53 -6.07 -9.35
CA GLU A 74 -16.49 -7.04 -8.80
C GLU A 74 -17.06 -7.93 -9.91
#